data_AF-A0A959FX87-F1
#
_entry.id   AF-A0A959FX87-F1
#
_cell.length_a   1.000
_cell.length_b   1.000
_cell.length_c   1.000
_cell.angle_alpha   90.00
_cell.angle_beta   90.00
_cell.angle_gamma   90.00
#
_symmetry.space_group_name_H-M   'P 1'
#
loop_
_entity.id
_entity.type
_entity.pdbx_description
1 polymer ?
#
loop_
_entity_poly.entity_id
_entity_poly.type
_entity_poly.pdbx_seq_one_letter_code
_entity_poly.pdbx_strand_id
1 'polypeptide(L)'
;MKKNSLWTSKLQSALLFLSAFGVIGLFFAGNNPAKDVEMAKASAKSAFAEPAAPVANQAITLVPPPDLDIAQLVSDATDFYNALSSSQQSTLQQDYTTTLARKWSNLPCGSGCRNGIQLGSLTADQLALAQQVIADVLGTTATNGYQEYSDITLSEDALVAAGASSTQYNSGLRWLAFLNA
;
A
#
# COMPACT_ATOMS: atom_id res chain seq x y z
N MET A 1 49.18 -17.46 15.22
CA MET A 1 48.69 -16.15 15.70
C MET A 1 47.89 -15.48 14.58
N LYS A 2 46.55 -15.56 14.62
CA LYS A 2 45.66 -14.83 13.70
C LYS A 2 45.34 -13.48 14.36
N LYS A 3 45.81 -12.37 13.80
CA LYS A 3 45.44 -11.01 14.25
C LYS A 3 44.22 -10.56 13.45
N ASN A 4 43.21 -10.14 14.21
CA ASN A 4 41.85 -9.85 13.79
C ASN A 4 41.77 -8.60 12.91
N SER A 5 41.06 -8.71 11.78
CA SER A 5 40.58 -7.59 10.97
C SER A 5 39.41 -6.91 11.69
N LEU A 6 39.73 -6.06 12.67
CA LEU A 6 38.81 -5.16 13.37
C LEU A 6 38.57 -3.84 12.60
N TRP A 7 39.10 -3.74 11.38
CA TRP A 7 39.03 -2.53 10.55
C TRP A 7 37.91 -2.54 9.50
N THR A 8 37.29 -3.70 9.24
CA THR A 8 36.26 -3.82 8.20
C THR A 8 34.83 -3.65 8.74
N SER A 9 34.57 -3.83 10.05
CA SER A 9 33.20 -3.73 10.59
C SER A 9 32.77 -2.31 10.97
N LYS A 10 33.71 -1.41 11.29
CA LYS A 10 33.38 -0.02 11.67
C LYS A 10 33.09 0.90 10.47
N LEU A 11 33.58 0.55 9.27
CA LEU A 11 33.30 1.29 8.03
C LEU A 11 31.96 0.87 7.39
N GLN A 12 31.52 -0.38 7.54
CA GLN A 12 30.18 -0.80 7.09
C GLN A 12 29.05 -0.23 7.96
N SER A 13 29.31 0.05 9.25
CA SER A 13 28.31 0.65 10.15
C SER A 13 28.17 2.18 9.97
N ALA A 14 29.14 2.85 9.35
CA ALA A 14 29.11 4.30 9.11
C ALA A 14 28.41 4.68 7.79
N LEU A 15 28.33 3.77 6.81
CA LEU A 15 27.63 4.02 5.55
C LEU A 15 26.11 3.79 5.64
N LEU A 16 25.64 2.98 6.60
CA LEU A 16 24.20 2.70 6.80
C LEU A 16 23.48 3.75 7.68
N PHE A 17 24.20 4.70 8.29
CA PHE A 17 23.62 5.80 9.07
C PHE A 17 23.49 7.12 8.29
N LEU A 18 24.02 7.21 7.07
CA LEU A 18 23.98 8.44 6.27
C LEU A 18 22.78 8.55 5.31
N SER A 19 21.92 7.53 5.21
CA SER A 19 20.69 7.57 4.39
C SER A 19 19.42 7.92 5.17
N ALA A 20 19.48 8.04 6.50
CA ALA A 20 18.31 8.25 7.36
C ALA A 20 18.04 9.71 7.76
N PHE A 21 18.82 10.70 7.28
CA PHE A 21 18.64 12.12 7.64
C PHE A 21 18.50 13.07 6.43
N GLY A 22 18.17 12.54 5.25
CA GLY A 22 18.17 13.32 4.01
C GLY A 22 16.88 14.08 3.65
N VAL A 23 15.74 13.85 4.32
CA VAL A 23 14.46 14.49 3.92
C VAL A 23 13.56 14.77 5.13
N ILE A 24 14.01 15.59 6.09
CA ILE A 24 13.10 16.33 6.99
C ILE A 24 13.65 17.75 7.13
N GLY A 25 12.81 18.72 6.77
CA GLY A 25 13.21 20.05 6.32
C GLY A 25 13.85 20.98 7.35
N LEU A 26 14.65 21.91 6.83
CA LEU A 26 14.77 23.26 7.37
C LEU A 26 14.34 24.26 6.28
N PHE A 27 13.04 24.55 6.21
CA PHE A 27 12.57 25.84 5.72
C PHE A 27 12.63 26.82 6.89
N PHE A 28 13.69 27.62 6.94
CA PHE A 28 13.63 28.93 7.59
C PHE A 28 13.85 29.97 6.50
N ALA A 29 12.76 30.52 5.97
CA ALA A 29 12.79 31.71 5.13
C ALA A 29 11.59 32.59 5.47
N GLY A 30 11.89 33.78 5.98
CA GLY A 30 11.18 35.02 5.68
C GLY A 30 9.68 35.07 5.96
N ASN A 31 9.33 35.62 7.13
CA ASN A 31 7.99 36.00 7.54
C ASN A 31 7.40 37.13 6.66
N ASN A 32 6.97 36.83 5.43
CA ASN A 32 6.29 37.79 4.55
C ASN A 32 5.10 37.15 3.82
N PRO A 33 3.92 37.05 4.45
CA PRO A 33 2.76 36.34 3.92
C PRO A 33 2.23 36.91 2.59
N ALA A 34 2.64 38.11 2.20
CA ALA A 34 2.25 38.73 0.94
C ALA A 34 2.99 38.14 -0.29
N LYS A 35 4.24 37.68 -0.14
CA LYS A 35 5.02 37.12 -1.25
C LYS A 35 4.71 35.64 -1.49
N ASP A 36 4.36 34.91 -0.44
CA ASP A 36 4.02 33.49 -0.51
C ASP A 36 2.66 33.25 -1.19
N VAL A 37 1.71 34.18 -1.01
CA VAL A 37 0.40 34.13 -1.69
C VAL A 37 0.53 34.42 -3.20
N GLU A 38 1.48 35.25 -3.60
CA GLU A 38 1.71 35.60 -5.01
C GLU A 38 2.41 34.45 -5.77
N MET A 39 3.39 33.78 -5.14
CA MET A 39 3.99 32.56 -5.69
C MET A 39 3.03 31.37 -5.72
N ALA A 40 2.16 31.22 -4.71
CA ALA A 40 1.11 30.19 -4.71
C ALA A 40 0.08 30.42 -5.81
N LYS A 41 -0.30 31.68 -6.10
CA LYS A 41 -1.18 32.02 -7.22
C LYS A 41 -0.53 31.82 -8.59
N ALA A 42 0.76 32.10 -8.73
CA ALA A 42 1.51 31.87 -9.96
C ALA A 42 1.70 30.37 -10.26
N SER A 43 1.92 29.55 -9.22
CA SER A 43 2.02 28.09 -9.33
C SER A 43 0.66 27.44 -9.66
N ALA A 44 -0.43 27.90 -9.03
CA ALA A 44 -1.77 27.38 -9.31
C ALA A 44 -2.28 27.70 -10.72
N LYS A 45 -1.80 28.78 -11.35
CA LYS A 45 -2.25 29.19 -12.69
C LYS A 45 -1.55 28.46 -13.84
N SER A 46 -0.41 27.79 -13.57
CA SER A 46 0.29 26.94 -14.53
C SER A 46 -0.15 25.47 -14.47
N ALA A 47 -0.88 25.06 -13.43
CA ALA A 47 -1.18 23.65 -13.17
C ALA A 47 -2.60 23.20 -13.59
N PHE A 48 -3.46 24.12 -14.01
CA PHE A 48 -4.75 23.79 -14.62
C PHE A 48 -4.71 24.15 -16.10
N ALA A 49 -4.15 23.23 -16.89
CA ALA A 49 -4.49 23.16 -18.30
C ALA A 49 -6.01 22.96 -18.42
N GLU A 50 -6.63 23.71 -19.32
CA GLU A 50 -8.02 23.56 -19.76
C GLU A 50 -8.35 22.07 -19.96
N PRO A 51 -9.51 21.57 -19.48
CA PRO A 51 -9.83 20.16 -19.63
C PRO A 51 -9.84 19.83 -21.11
N ALA A 52 -8.95 18.92 -21.52
CA ALA A 52 -8.99 18.36 -22.85
C ALA A 52 -10.42 17.89 -23.14
N ALA A 53 -10.87 18.14 -24.38
CA ALA A 53 -12.17 17.73 -24.91
C ALA A 53 -12.57 16.31 -24.45
N PRO A 54 -13.87 16.00 -24.29
CA PRO A 54 -14.33 14.74 -23.72
C PRO A 54 -13.70 13.57 -24.48
N VAL A 55 -12.77 12.88 -23.82
CA VAL A 55 -12.20 11.66 -24.35
C VAL A 55 -13.35 10.66 -24.38
N ALA A 56 -13.72 10.23 -25.59
CA ALA A 56 -14.73 9.21 -25.80
C ALA A 56 -14.46 8.03 -24.87
N ASN A 57 -15.53 7.42 -24.35
CA ASN A 57 -15.54 6.28 -23.44
C ASN A 57 -14.82 5.09 -24.08
N GLN A 58 -13.50 5.09 -24.03
CA GLN A 58 -12.65 3.96 -24.41
C GLN A 58 -12.90 2.91 -23.33
N ALA A 59 -13.37 1.73 -23.72
CA ALA A 59 -13.34 0.58 -22.84
C ALA A 59 -11.89 0.44 -22.34
N ILE A 60 -11.68 0.65 -21.04
CA ILE A 60 -10.41 0.35 -20.41
C ILE A 60 -10.28 -1.17 -20.53
N THR A 61 -9.60 -1.65 -21.56
CA THR A 61 -9.02 -2.99 -21.53
C THR A 61 -8.00 -2.95 -20.41
N LEU A 62 -8.42 -3.37 -19.22
CA LEU A 62 -7.51 -3.72 -18.15
C LEU A 62 -6.62 -4.81 -18.75
N VAL A 63 -5.40 -4.44 -19.14
CA VAL A 63 -4.39 -5.43 -19.50
C VAL A 63 -4.04 -6.10 -18.18
N PRO A 64 -4.42 -7.38 -17.97
CA PRO A 64 -3.99 -8.09 -16.78
C PRO A 64 -2.46 -8.05 -16.71
N PRO A 65 -1.87 -8.14 -15.50
CA PRO A 65 -0.43 -8.32 -15.39
C PRO A 65 0.03 -9.38 -16.41
N PRO A 66 1.11 -9.15 -17.17
CA PRO A 66 1.53 -10.04 -18.27
C PRO A 66 1.80 -11.48 -17.82
N ASP A 67 1.86 -11.72 -16.52
CA ASP A 67 2.16 -12.99 -15.86
C ASP A 67 0.96 -13.55 -15.06
N LEU A 68 -0.25 -13.01 -15.22
CA LEU A 68 -1.42 -13.49 -14.47
C LEU A 68 -1.90 -14.86 -14.99
N ASP A 69 -1.60 -15.91 -14.24
CA ASP A 69 -2.23 -17.22 -14.41
C ASP A 69 -3.57 -17.26 -13.64
N ILE A 70 -4.68 -17.19 -14.39
CA ILE A 70 -6.03 -17.22 -13.82
C ILE A 70 -6.33 -18.54 -13.12
N ALA A 71 -5.81 -19.67 -13.61
CA ALA A 71 -6.07 -20.97 -12.99
C ALA A 71 -5.36 -21.07 -11.63
N GLN A 72 -4.12 -20.57 -11.56
CA GLN A 72 -3.39 -20.45 -10.31
C GLN A 72 -4.10 -19.52 -9.32
N LEU A 73 -4.49 -18.32 -9.76
CA LEU A 73 -5.22 -17.37 -8.92
C LEU A 73 -6.51 -17.98 -8.34
N VAL A 74 -7.29 -18.69 -9.15
CA VAL A 74 -8.53 -19.34 -8.69
C VAL A 74 -8.21 -20.44 -7.67
N SER A 75 -7.14 -21.21 -7.88
CA SER A 75 -6.69 -22.22 -6.94
C SER A 75 -6.32 -21.60 -5.59
N ASP A 76 -5.45 -20.59 -5.61
CA ASP A 76 -4.94 -19.95 -4.38
C ASP A 76 -6.05 -19.18 -3.65
N ALA A 77 -6.97 -18.55 -4.38
CA ALA A 77 -8.17 -17.93 -3.80
C ALA A 77 -9.09 -18.96 -3.13
N THR A 78 -9.23 -20.15 -3.73
CA THR A 78 -10.02 -21.25 -3.17
C THR A 78 -9.37 -21.83 -1.92
N ASP A 79 -8.05 -22.02 -1.93
CA ASP A 79 -7.30 -22.49 -0.77
C ASP A 79 -7.37 -21.51 0.40
N PHE A 80 -7.21 -20.21 0.12
CA PHE A 80 -7.44 -19.17 1.11
C PHE A 80 -8.87 -19.22 1.66
N TYR A 81 -9.90 -19.25 0.80
CA TYR A 81 -11.29 -19.31 1.23
C TYR A 81 -11.60 -20.54 2.11
N ASN A 82 -11.04 -21.70 1.78
CA ASN A 82 -11.24 -22.95 2.51
C ASN A 82 -10.51 -22.97 3.86
N ALA A 83 -9.43 -22.20 4.03
CA ALA A 83 -8.74 -22.05 5.30
C ALA A 83 -9.47 -21.14 6.31
N LEU A 84 -10.51 -20.42 5.86
CA LEU A 84 -11.29 -19.51 6.69
C LEU A 84 -12.43 -20.21 7.43
N SER A 85 -12.78 -19.68 8.61
CA SER A 85 -14.04 -20.04 9.28
C SER A 85 -15.26 -19.56 8.48
N SER A 86 -16.44 -20.12 8.71
CA SER A 86 -17.66 -19.73 8.00
C SER A 86 -18.03 -18.25 8.18
N SER A 87 -17.71 -17.64 9.32
CA SER A 87 -17.90 -16.21 9.55
C SER A 87 -16.90 -15.36 8.77
N GLN A 88 -15.64 -15.79 8.70
CA GLN A 88 -14.63 -15.15 7.86
C GLN A 88 -15.00 -15.28 6.38
N GLN A 89 -15.44 -16.45 5.91
CA GLN A 89 -15.91 -16.67 4.54
C GLN A 89 -17.03 -15.69 4.16
N SER A 90 -18.03 -15.53 5.04
CA SER A 90 -19.12 -14.55 4.86
C SER A 90 -18.64 -13.09 4.87
N THR A 91 -17.52 -12.82 5.54
CA THR A 91 -16.89 -11.48 5.56
C THR A 91 -16.04 -11.24 4.31
N LEU A 92 -15.41 -12.29 3.79
CA LEU A 92 -14.59 -12.25 2.59
C LEU A 92 -15.45 -12.05 1.34
N GLN A 93 -16.51 -12.85 1.17
CA GLN A 93 -17.42 -12.74 0.03
C GLN A 93 -18.43 -11.62 0.27
N GLN A 94 -18.48 -10.66 -0.66
CA GLN A 94 -19.35 -9.49 -0.57
C GLN A 94 -19.95 -9.18 -1.94
N ASP A 95 -21.20 -8.71 -1.95
CA ASP A 95 -21.79 -8.17 -3.18
C ASP A 95 -21.12 -6.84 -3.56
N TYR A 96 -20.89 -6.61 -4.85
CA TYR A 96 -20.48 -5.30 -5.32
C TYR A 96 -21.67 -4.35 -5.38
N THR A 97 -21.76 -3.45 -4.40
CA THR A 97 -22.76 -2.38 -4.37
C THR A 97 -22.08 -1.02 -4.23
N THR A 98 -22.74 0.04 -4.68
CA THR A 98 -22.21 1.41 -4.50
C THR A 98 -22.00 1.73 -3.02
N THR A 99 -22.82 1.18 -2.13
CA THR A 99 -22.70 1.33 -0.67
C THR A 99 -21.43 0.69 -0.12
N LEU A 100 -21.09 -0.53 -0.56
CA LEU A 100 -19.88 -1.21 -0.13
C LEU A 100 -18.63 -0.61 -0.79
N ALA A 101 -18.69 -0.25 -2.07
CA ALA A 101 -17.57 0.41 -2.76
C ALA A 101 -17.13 1.72 -2.07
N ARG A 102 -18.09 2.53 -1.58
CA ARG A 102 -17.77 3.77 -0.83
C ARG A 102 -16.96 3.51 0.45
N LYS A 103 -17.07 2.33 1.06
CA LYS A 103 -16.36 1.98 2.29
C LYS A 103 -14.88 1.69 2.08
N TRP A 104 -14.42 1.50 0.85
CA TRP A 104 -13.00 1.32 0.52
C TRP A 104 -12.21 2.63 0.56
N SER A 105 -12.89 3.79 0.59
CA SER A 105 -12.27 5.10 0.77
C SER A 105 -11.81 5.34 2.21
N ASN A 106 -10.63 5.94 2.40
CA ASN A 106 -10.13 6.31 3.73
C ASN A 106 -11.04 7.23 4.54
N LEU A 107 -11.86 8.02 3.89
CA LEU A 107 -12.81 8.91 4.54
C LEU A 107 -14.25 8.49 4.23
N PRO A 108 -15.20 8.63 5.18
CA PRO A 108 -15.08 9.36 6.46
C PRO A 108 -14.70 8.50 7.69
N CYS A 109 -14.58 7.18 7.55
CA CYS A 109 -14.54 6.27 8.72
C CYS A 109 -13.16 5.69 9.04
N GLY A 110 -12.11 6.06 8.29
CA GLY A 110 -10.78 5.45 8.44
C GLY A 110 -10.82 3.94 8.19
N SER A 111 -10.18 3.18 9.07
CA SER A 111 -10.17 1.71 9.09
C SER A 111 -11.48 1.08 9.59
N GLY A 112 -12.27 1.83 10.37
CA GLY A 112 -13.38 1.26 11.15
C GLY A 112 -14.61 0.81 10.35
N CYS A 113 -14.70 1.13 9.07
CA CYS A 113 -15.84 0.72 8.24
C CYS A 113 -15.48 0.02 6.93
N ARG A 114 -14.21 -0.37 6.75
CA ARG A 114 -13.79 -1.18 5.59
C ARG A 114 -14.55 -2.50 5.59
N ASN A 115 -15.06 -2.89 4.42
CA ASN A 115 -15.59 -4.25 4.22
C ASN A 115 -14.45 -5.20 3.83
N GLY A 116 -14.68 -6.51 4.03
CA GLY A 116 -13.67 -7.53 3.87
C GLY A 116 -13.00 -7.91 5.19
N ILE A 117 -12.14 -8.92 5.12
CA ILE A 117 -11.37 -9.38 6.27
C ILE A 117 -10.16 -8.47 6.45
N GLN A 118 -9.96 -7.98 7.67
CA GLN A 118 -8.73 -7.30 8.03
C GLN A 118 -7.57 -8.31 8.14
N LEU A 119 -6.46 -8.11 7.41
CA LEU A 119 -5.34 -9.06 7.37
C LEU A 119 -4.71 -9.32 8.74
N GLY A 120 -4.64 -8.32 9.61
CA GLY A 120 -4.17 -8.48 10.99
C GLY A 120 -5.05 -9.35 11.90
N SER A 121 -6.24 -9.75 11.44
CA SER A 121 -7.13 -10.68 12.16
C SER A 121 -6.97 -12.15 11.75
N LEU A 122 -6.19 -12.41 10.70
CA LEU A 122 -5.94 -13.76 10.20
C LEU A 122 -4.94 -14.51 11.08
N THR A 123 -5.03 -15.84 11.09
CA THR A 123 -3.92 -16.67 11.59
C THR A 123 -2.72 -16.56 10.66
N ALA A 124 -1.53 -17.01 11.11
CA ALA A 124 -0.33 -17.00 10.27
C ALA A 124 -0.52 -17.77 8.95
N ASP A 125 -1.15 -18.96 9.01
CA ASP A 125 -1.40 -19.78 7.82
C ASP A 125 -2.41 -19.11 6.87
N GLN A 126 -3.48 -18.53 7.41
CA GLN A 126 -4.46 -17.79 6.62
C GLN A 126 -3.85 -16.54 5.97
N LEU A 127 -2.96 -15.84 6.70
CA LEU A 127 -2.27 -14.66 6.18
C LEU A 127 -1.32 -15.01 5.04
N ALA A 128 -0.61 -16.14 5.13
CA ALA A 128 0.26 -16.61 4.07
C ALA A 128 -0.53 -16.92 2.78
N LEU A 129 -1.67 -17.60 2.91
CA LEU A 129 -2.59 -17.85 1.78
C LEU A 129 -3.15 -16.54 1.20
N ALA A 130 -3.55 -15.59 2.05
CA ALA A 130 -4.01 -14.28 1.60
C ALA A 130 -2.91 -13.52 0.83
N GLN A 131 -1.65 -13.60 1.28
CA GLN A 131 -0.52 -12.97 0.61
C GLN A 131 -0.24 -13.59 -0.77
N GLN A 132 -0.43 -14.89 -0.95
CA GLN A 132 -0.35 -15.54 -2.27
C GLN A 132 -1.40 -14.98 -3.23
N VAL A 133 -2.67 -14.91 -2.80
CA VAL A 133 -3.74 -14.30 -3.60
C VAL A 133 -3.41 -12.86 -3.98
N ILE A 134 -2.87 -12.06 -3.04
CA ILE A 134 -2.46 -10.68 -3.29
C ILE A 134 -1.30 -10.62 -4.30
N ALA A 135 -0.34 -11.53 -4.20
CA ALA A 135 0.78 -11.61 -5.12
C ALA A 135 0.34 -11.93 -6.56
N ASP A 136 -0.58 -12.89 -6.70
CA ASP A 136 -1.13 -13.28 -7.99
C ASP A 136 -1.88 -12.13 -8.66
N VAL A 137 -2.80 -11.46 -7.94
CA VAL A 137 -3.61 -10.38 -8.53
C VAL A 137 -2.82 -9.12 -8.85
N LEU A 138 -1.81 -8.79 -8.04
CA LEU A 138 -0.99 -7.61 -8.26
C LEU A 138 0.15 -7.86 -9.26
N GLY A 139 0.49 -9.14 -9.50
CA GLY A 139 1.65 -9.54 -10.27
C GLY A 139 2.97 -9.31 -9.52
N THR A 140 4.01 -10.04 -9.94
CA THR A 140 5.32 -10.07 -9.28
C THR A 140 6.42 -9.34 -10.07
N THR A 141 6.05 -8.60 -11.11
CA THR A 141 7.00 -7.79 -11.88
C THR A 141 7.72 -6.78 -10.98
N ALA A 142 9.04 -6.77 -11.03
CA ALA A 142 9.86 -5.94 -10.15
C ALA A 142 9.48 -4.44 -10.24
N THR A 143 9.56 -3.74 -9.10
CA THR A 143 9.26 -2.30 -8.94
C THR A 143 7.78 -1.90 -9.03
N ASN A 144 6.87 -2.85 -9.28
CA ASN A 144 5.41 -2.62 -9.31
C ASN A 144 4.67 -3.76 -8.59
N GLY A 145 3.34 -3.65 -8.47
CA GLY A 145 2.48 -4.76 -8.08
C GLY A 145 2.72 -5.24 -6.64
N TYR A 146 3.00 -6.54 -6.47
CA TYR A 146 3.21 -7.13 -5.15
C TYR A 146 4.43 -6.58 -4.42
N GLN A 147 5.49 -6.19 -5.15
CA GLN A 147 6.67 -5.59 -4.53
C GLN A 147 6.32 -4.23 -3.91
N GLU A 148 5.59 -3.38 -4.63
CA GLU A 148 5.15 -2.08 -4.12
C GLU A 148 4.22 -2.24 -2.92
N TYR A 149 3.27 -3.18 -2.97
CA TYR A 149 2.43 -3.53 -1.82
C TYR A 149 3.29 -3.93 -0.59
N SER A 150 4.31 -4.76 -0.80
CA SER A 150 5.22 -5.21 0.25
C SER A 150 6.03 -4.03 0.82
N ASP A 151 6.58 -3.17 -0.03
CA ASP A 151 7.38 -2.02 0.38
C ASP A 151 6.55 -1.01 1.19
N ILE A 152 5.29 -0.77 0.80
CA ILE A 152 4.36 0.08 1.55
C ILE A 152 4.09 -0.50 2.94
N THR A 153 3.74 -1.79 3.03
CA THR A 153 3.41 -2.43 4.31
C THR A 153 4.61 -2.50 5.26
N LEU A 154 5.81 -2.80 4.73
CA LEU A 154 7.06 -2.74 5.49
C LEU A 154 7.39 -1.32 5.97
N SER A 155 7.17 -0.32 5.12
CA SER A 155 7.40 1.08 5.50
C SER A 155 6.45 1.54 6.61
N GLU A 156 5.20 1.08 6.61
CA GLU A 156 4.26 1.38 7.70
C GLU A 156 4.70 0.77 9.03
N ASP A 157 5.16 -0.48 9.03
CA ASP A 157 5.68 -1.12 10.23
C ASP A 157 6.95 -0.41 10.74
N ALA A 158 7.80 0.07 9.81
CA ALA A 158 8.95 0.90 10.15
C ALA A 158 8.55 2.26 10.76
N LEU A 159 7.47 2.90 10.28
CA LEU A 159 6.93 4.13 10.88
C LEU A 159 6.47 3.89 12.32
N VAL A 160 5.78 2.77 12.58
CA VAL A 160 5.40 2.39 13.95
C VAL A 160 6.63 2.19 14.82
N ALA A 161 7.65 1.50 14.32
CA ALA A 161 8.91 1.32 15.04
C ALA A 161 9.62 2.66 15.35
N ALA A 162 9.41 3.67 14.50
CA ALA A 162 9.91 5.04 14.70
C ALA A 162 9.01 5.91 15.60
N GLY A 163 7.89 5.38 16.12
CA GLY A 163 7.00 6.05 17.07
C GLY A 163 5.67 6.54 16.50
N ALA A 164 5.33 6.21 15.25
CA ALA A 164 4.00 6.47 14.71
C ALA A 164 2.93 5.60 15.40
N SER A 165 1.67 6.04 15.33
CA SER A 165 0.56 5.32 15.92
C SER A 165 0.31 4.00 15.21
N SER A 166 0.43 2.88 15.94
CA SER A 166 0.10 1.54 15.44
C SER A 166 -1.39 1.37 15.10
N THR A 167 -2.26 2.28 15.56
CA THR A 167 -3.69 2.24 15.17
C THR A 167 -3.96 2.87 13.81
N GLN A 168 -2.97 3.57 13.25
CA GLN A 168 -3.06 4.29 11.97
C GLN A 168 -2.15 3.68 10.90
N TYR A 169 -0.98 3.18 11.30
CA TYR A 169 0.01 2.58 10.42
C TYR A 169 0.32 1.18 10.95
N ASN A 170 0.15 0.16 10.11
CA ASN A 170 0.77 -1.17 10.24
C ASN A 170 0.29 -2.06 9.08
N SER A 171 1.08 -3.06 8.74
CA SER A 171 0.79 -4.05 7.70
C SER A 171 -0.52 -4.83 7.92
N GLY A 172 -0.96 -4.98 9.18
CA GLY A 172 -2.24 -5.60 9.55
C GLY A 172 -3.48 -4.73 9.29
N LEU A 173 -3.35 -3.43 9.01
CA LEU A 173 -4.45 -2.52 8.62
C LEU A 173 -4.66 -2.56 7.11
N ARG A 174 -4.92 -3.75 6.58
CA ARG A 174 -5.27 -4.02 5.18
C ARG A 174 -6.50 -4.91 5.14
N TRP A 175 -7.32 -4.75 4.10
CA TRP A 175 -8.58 -5.50 3.97
C TRP A 175 -8.62 -6.22 2.62
N LEU A 176 -9.13 -7.44 2.64
CA LEU A 176 -9.34 -8.27 1.45
C LEU A 176 -10.81 -8.70 1.37
N ALA A 177 -11.42 -8.52 0.19
CA ALA A 177 -12.76 -9.00 -0.11
C ALA A 177 -12.81 -9.59 -1.52
N PHE A 178 -13.61 -10.63 -1.70
CA PHE A 178 -14.02 -11.15 -3.00
C PHE A 178 -15.37 -10.57 -3.35
N LEU A 179 -15.45 -9.96 -4.54
CA LEU A 179 -16.63 -9.22 -4.97
C LEU A 179 -17.42 -10.02 -6.01
N ASN A 180 -18.72 -10.23 -5.75
CA ASN A 180 -19.61 -11.03 -6.60
C ASN A 180 -19.11 -12.46 -6.86
N ALA A 181 -18.53 -13.09 -5.84
CA ALA A 181 -17.99 -14.45 -5.90
C ALA A 181 -19.06 -15.52 -5.61
#